data_AF-A0AAD4SZX7-F1
#
_entry.id   AF-A0AAD4SZX7-F1
#
_cell.length_a   1.000
_cell.length_b   1.000
_cell.length_c   1.000
_cell.angle_alpha   90.00
_cell.angle_beta   90.00
_cell.angle_gamma   90.00
#
_symmetry.space_group_name_H-M   'P 1'
#
loop_
_entity.id
_entity.type
_entity.pdbx_description
1 polymer ?
#
loop_
_entity_poly.entity_id
_entity_poly.type
_entity_poly.pdbx_seq_one_letter_code
_entity_poly.pdbx_strand_id
1 'polypeptide(L)'
;MLWTFTLMKLTWLSGDKEPQQVQYGDGNSHALDANAFTQKEMCKSPIKSPSIDFGWHDPGYIHSAVMTDLQPSTTYSYRYGRGFR
;
A
#
# COMPACT_ATOMS: atom_id res chain seq x y z
N MET A 1 -27.24 13.77 9.73
CA MET A 1 -25.78 13.83 9.56
C MET A 1 -25.43 12.85 8.46
N LEU A 2 -25.10 13.34 7.25
CA LEU A 2 -24.70 12.49 6.13
C LEU A 2 -23.18 12.32 6.20
N TRP A 3 -22.71 11.07 6.32
CA TRP A 3 -21.28 10.79 6.23
C TRP A 3 -20.86 10.85 4.75
N THR A 4 -20.14 11.89 4.36
CA THR A 4 -19.51 11.95 3.04
C THR A 4 -18.19 11.20 3.10
N PHE A 5 -18.17 10.01 2.52
CA PHE A 5 -16.94 9.23 2.34
C PHE A 5 -16.14 9.80 1.17
N THR A 6 -15.24 10.74 1.47
CA THR A 6 -14.41 11.45 0.47
C THR A 6 -12.97 10.92 0.41
N LEU A 7 -12.72 9.76 1.03
CA LEU A 7 -11.40 9.16 1.19
C LEU A 7 -11.38 7.73 0.68
N MET A 8 -10.27 7.32 0.05
CA MET A 8 -10.00 5.93 -0.32
C MET A 8 -8.54 5.59 -0.01
N LYS A 9 -8.29 4.46 0.65
CA LYS A 9 -6.94 3.94 0.87
C LYS A 9 -6.56 2.94 -0.23
N LEU A 10 -5.41 3.15 -0.86
CA LEU A 10 -4.81 2.23 -1.82
C LEU A 10 -3.57 1.57 -1.18
N THR A 11 -3.46 0.25 -1.29
CA THR A 11 -2.30 -0.53 -0.80
C THR A 11 -1.81 -1.45 -1.90
N TRP A 12 -0.49 -1.52 -2.13
CA TRP A 12 0.12 -2.41 -3.12
C TRP A 12 1.50 -2.88 -2.68
N LEU A 13 2.02 -3.87 -3.41
CA LEU A 13 3.35 -4.46 -3.20
C LEU A 13 4.30 -4.08 -4.33
N SER A 14 5.58 -3.95 -4.02
CA SER A 14 6.65 -3.84 -5.00
C SER A 14 7.97 -4.41 -4.46
N GLY A 15 8.93 -4.65 -5.35
CA GLY A 15 10.30 -4.97 -4.94
C GLY A 15 11.18 -3.74 -4.62
N ASP A 16 10.61 -2.54 -4.62
CA ASP A 16 11.35 -1.27 -4.50
C ASP A 16 10.92 -0.49 -3.24
N LYS A 17 11.90 -0.08 -2.45
CA LYS A 17 11.70 0.72 -1.22
C LYS A 17 11.60 2.21 -1.47
N GLU A 18 12.03 2.64 -2.64
CA GLU A 18 12.14 4.05 -2.96
C GLU A 18 10.76 4.72 -2.99
N PRO A 19 10.69 6.05 -2.80
CA PRO A 19 9.43 6.78 -2.73
C PRO A 19 8.53 6.48 -3.93
N GLN A 20 7.35 5.95 -3.65
CA GLN A 20 6.30 5.72 -4.63
C GLN A 20 5.24 6.81 -4.54
N GLN A 21 4.37 6.86 -5.54
CA GLN A 21 3.25 7.80 -5.57
C GLN A 21 2.00 7.20 -6.19
N VAL A 22 0.84 7.72 -5.80
CA VAL A 22 -0.41 7.55 -6.54
C VAL A 22 -0.69 8.83 -7.31
N GLN A 23 -1.17 8.72 -8.55
CA GLN A 23 -1.78 9.82 -9.29
C GLN A 23 -3.25 9.49 -9.57
N TYR A 24 -4.14 10.46 -9.33
CA TYR A 24 -5.57 10.32 -9.56
C TYR A 24 -6.23 11.67 -9.88
N GLY A 25 -7.33 11.64 -10.64
CA GLY A 25 -8.06 12.84 -11.05
C GLY A 25 -7.18 13.82 -11.84
N ASP A 26 -7.34 15.12 -11.56
CA ASP A 26 -6.63 16.24 -12.24
C ASP A 26 -5.15 16.39 -11.82
N GLY A 27 -4.46 15.28 -11.52
CA GLY A 27 -3.02 15.27 -11.24
C GLY A 27 -2.63 15.31 -9.76
N ASN A 28 -3.56 15.04 -8.84
CA ASN A 28 -3.23 14.91 -7.42
C ASN A 28 -2.22 13.78 -7.21
N SER A 29 -1.17 14.04 -6.43
CA SER A 29 -0.16 13.04 -6.11
C SER A 29 0.23 13.05 -4.65
N HIS A 30 0.38 11.86 -4.08
CA HIS A 30 0.83 11.67 -2.69
C HIS A 30 2.02 10.73 -2.66
N ALA A 31 3.08 11.17 -1.98
CA ALA A 31 4.27 10.37 -1.66
C ALA A 31 4.01 9.46 -0.46
N LEU A 32 4.73 8.33 -0.41
CA LEU A 32 4.34 7.18 0.41
C LEU A 32 5.53 6.55 1.08
N ASP A 33 5.34 6.21 2.35
CA ASP A 33 6.26 5.39 3.09
C ASP A 33 6.07 3.92 2.70
N ALA A 34 7.19 3.26 2.47
CA ALA A 34 7.29 1.83 2.26
C ALA A 34 7.40 1.14 3.62
N ASN A 35 6.48 0.23 3.90
CA ASN A 35 6.57 -0.66 5.04
C ASN A 35 7.03 -2.03 4.58
N ALA A 36 7.74 -2.74 5.44
CA ALA A 36 8.08 -4.14 5.23
C ALA A 36 8.03 -4.85 6.57
N PHE A 37 7.93 -6.18 6.52
CA PHE A 37 8.18 -7.03 7.67
C PHE A 37 9.08 -8.17 7.25
N THR A 38 9.88 -8.63 8.20
CA THR A 38 10.91 -9.64 8.07
C THR A 38 10.48 -10.91 8.79
N GLN A 39 11.12 -12.04 8.48
CA GLN A 39 10.84 -13.31 9.16
C GLN A 39 11.00 -13.21 10.68
N LYS A 40 11.91 -12.33 11.14
CA LYS A 40 12.19 -12.12 12.58
C LYS A 40 11.01 -11.52 13.34
N GLU A 41 10.13 -10.81 12.64
CA GLU A 41 8.93 -10.18 13.19
C GLU A 41 7.73 -11.13 13.22
N MET A 42 7.85 -12.33 12.65
CA MET A 42 6.82 -13.37 12.78
C MET A 42 6.75 -13.90 14.21
N CYS A 43 5.53 -14.10 14.70
CA CYS A 43 5.29 -14.69 16.01
C CYS A 43 5.94 -16.08 16.12
N LYS A 44 6.65 -16.31 17.22
CA LYS A 44 7.21 -17.63 17.54
C LYS A 44 6.20 -18.45 18.33
N SER A 45 6.09 -19.73 17.99
CA SER A 45 5.25 -20.72 18.67
C SER A 45 6.09 -21.98 18.95
N PRO A 46 5.80 -22.75 20.01
CA PRO A 46 6.44 -24.05 20.26
C PRO A 46 6.30 -25.01 19.07
N ILE A 47 5.20 -24.90 18.32
CA ILE A 47 5.00 -25.58 17.05
C ILE A 47 5.49 -24.64 15.95
N LYS A 48 6.50 -25.06 15.18
CA LYS A 48 7.01 -24.26 14.06
C LYS A 48 5.90 -24.01 13.03
N SER A 49 5.54 -22.74 12.84
CA SER A 49 4.69 -22.32 11.74
C SER A 49 5.51 -22.20 10.44
N PRO A 50 4.88 -22.36 9.26
CA PRO A 50 5.56 -22.14 7.98
C PRO A 50 6.21 -20.77 7.86
N SER A 51 5.64 -19.74 8.50
CA SER A 51 6.14 -18.36 8.50
C SER A 51 7.51 -18.17 9.17
N ILE A 52 8.00 -19.14 9.95
CA ILE A 52 9.34 -19.13 10.57
C ILE A 52 10.26 -20.23 10.04
N ASP A 53 9.85 -20.96 9.00
CA ASP A 53 10.61 -22.05 8.38
C ASP A 53 10.53 -21.93 6.84
N PHE A 54 10.49 -23.05 6.11
CA PHE A 54 10.47 -23.10 4.63
C PHE A 54 9.35 -22.32 3.94
N GLY A 55 8.27 -21.96 4.65
CA GLY A 55 7.14 -21.23 4.09
C GLY A 55 7.33 -19.71 4.06
N TRP A 56 8.43 -19.20 4.60
CA TRP A 56 8.72 -17.77 4.55
C TRP A 56 9.21 -17.34 3.16
N HIS A 57 8.62 -16.26 2.67
CA HIS A 57 9.10 -15.53 1.50
C HIS A 57 9.15 -14.04 1.84
N ASP A 58 10.18 -13.36 1.33
CA ASP A 58 10.28 -11.90 1.44
C ASP A 58 9.08 -11.25 0.73
N PRO A 59 8.26 -10.43 1.42
CA PRO A 59 7.07 -9.83 0.82
C PRO A 59 7.39 -8.61 -0.06
N GLY A 60 8.65 -8.16 -0.09
CA GLY A 60 9.07 -6.89 -0.66
C GLY A 60 8.63 -5.72 0.21
N TYR A 61 8.11 -4.67 -0.43
CA TYR A 61 7.69 -3.43 0.21
C TYR A 61 6.20 -3.17 -0.03
N ILE A 62 5.50 -2.88 1.06
CA ILE A 62 4.09 -2.53 1.13
C ILE A 62 3.97 -1.01 1.13
N HIS A 63 3.31 -0.47 0.12
CA HIS A 63 3.06 0.95 -0.02
C HIS A 63 1.59 1.24 0.30
N SER A 64 1.30 2.40 0.89
CA SER A 64 -0.07 2.77 1.28
C SER A 64 -0.33 4.26 1.13
N ALA A 65 -1.34 4.61 0.33
CA ALA A 65 -1.75 5.98 0.04
C ALA A 65 -3.19 6.24 0.43
N VAL A 66 -3.51 7.48 0.78
CA VAL A 66 -4.90 7.93 0.92
C VAL A 66 -5.20 8.93 -0.21
N MET A 67 -6.13 8.56 -1.08
CA MET A 67 -6.76 9.47 -2.02
C MET A 67 -7.78 10.30 -1.25
N THR A 68 -7.62 11.61 -1.25
CA THR A 68 -8.51 12.58 -0.58
C THR A 68 -9.41 13.30 -1.58
N ASP A 69 -10.39 14.03 -1.04
CA ASP A 69 -11.24 14.97 -1.79
C ASP A 69 -12.05 14.32 -2.92
N LEU A 70 -12.41 13.04 -2.73
CA LEU A 70 -13.21 12.29 -3.67
C LEU A 70 -14.68 12.71 -3.60
N GLN A 71 -15.30 12.86 -4.76
CA GLN A 71 -16.74 13.11 -4.86
C GLN A 71 -17.52 11.80 -4.78
N PRO A 72 -18.59 11.73 -3.96
CA PRO A 72 -19.47 10.56 -3.91
C PRO A 72 -19.99 10.20 -5.31
N SER A 73 -20.17 8.90 -5.54
CA SER A 73 -20.74 8.37 -6.80
C SER A 73 -19.99 8.80 -8.07
N THR A 74 -18.70 9.11 -7.96
CA THR A 74 -17.84 9.52 -9.09
C THR A 74 -16.79 8.45 -9.38
N THR A 75 -16.53 8.21 -10.66
CA THR A 75 -15.49 7.27 -11.11
C THR A 75 -14.15 8.00 -11.20
N TYR A 76 -13.11 7.44 -10.58
CA TYR A 76 -11.74 7.94 -10.66
C TYR A 76 -10.81 6.91 -11.29
N SER A 77 -10.03 7.33 -12.29
CA SER A 77 -8.87 6.56 -12.74
C SER A 77 -7.66 6.92 -11.87
N TYR A 78 -6.82 5.92 -11.60
CA TYR A 78 -5.60 6.10 -10.83
C TYR A 78 -4.46 5.25 -11.40
N ARG A 79 -3.23 5.68 -11.13
CA ARG A 79 -2.01 4.88 -11.33
C ARG A 79 -1.14 5.00 -10.08
N TYR A 80 -0.41 3.94 -9.76
CA TYR A 80 0.52 3.90 -8.64
C TYR A 80 1.88 3.38 -9.11
N GLY A 81 2.93 3.78 -8.40
CA GLY A 81 4.30 3.34 -8.69
C GLY A 81 5.28 4.51 -8.72
N ARG A 82 6.34 4.35 -9.52
CA ARG A 82 7.40 5.34 -9.72
C ARG A 82 7.57 5.70 -11.19
N GLY A 83 8.20 6.85 -11.41
CA GLY A 83 8.70 7.22 -12.73
C GLY A 83 7.60 7.33 -13.79
N PHE A 84 6.43 7.85 -13.40
CA PHE A 84 5.36 8.15 -14.34
C PHE A 84 5.91 9.09 -15.42
N ARG A 85 6.10 8.53 -16.62
CA ARG A 85 6.24 9.31 -17.86
C ARG A 85 4.88 9.77 -18.34
#